data_AF-A0A7X6SNA9-F1
#
_entry.id   AF-A0A7X6SNA9-F1
#
_cell.length_a   1.000
_cell.length_b   1.000
_cell.length_c   1.000
_cell.angle_alpha   90.00
_cell.angle_beta   90.00
_cell.angle_gamma   90.00
#
_symmetry.space_group_name_H-M   'P 1'
#
loop_
_entity.id
_entity.type
_entity.pdbx_description
1 polymer ?
#
loop_
_entity_poly.entity_id
_entity_poly.type
_entity_poly.pdbx_seq_one_letter_code
_entity_poly.pdbx_strand_id
1 'polypeptide(L)' 'MQAKYPEQVDLKTITKEEIISKNLPCRSVKAAIEDGLLTPIESWEFLDHII' A
#
# COMPACT_ATOMS: atom_id res chain seq x y z
N MET A 1 12.79 2.84 8.52
CA MET A 1 11.66 3.67 8.08
C MET A 1 10.39 2.98 8.54
N GLN A 2 9.87 3.37 9.70
CA GLN A 2 8.68 2.81 10.33
C GLN A 2 7.66 3.93 10.39
N ALA A 3 7.15 4.33 9.23
CA ALA A 3 6.33 5.53 9.08
C ALA A 3 4.95 5.13 8.59
N LYS A 4 4.03 4.89 9.54
CA LYS A 4 2.61 5.31 9.55
C LYS A 4 1.66 4.37 10.28
N TYR A 5 1.99 3.10 10.50
CA TYR A 5 1.03 2.17 11.13
C TYR A 5 1.66 1.18 12.11
N PRO A 6 2.06 1.60 13.33
CA PRO A 6 2.65 0.68 14.30
C PRO A 6 1.66 -0.09 15.17
N GLU A 7 0.37 0.29 15.30
CA GLU A 7 -0.53 -0.35 16.30
C GLU A 7 -1.96 -0.71 15.85
N GLN A 8 -2.45 -0.27 14.68
CA GLN A 8 -3.88 -0.43 14.33
C GLN A 8 -4.20 -1.38 13.17
N VAL A 9 -3.19 -1.86 12.46
CA VAL A 9 -3.40 -2.74 11.31
C VAL A 9 -2.60 -4.02 11.51
N ASP A 10 -3.30 -5.07 11.93
CA ASP A 10 -2.72 -6.40 11.97
C ASP A 10 -2.61 -6.93 10.55
N LEU A 11 -1.42 -6.78 9.96
CA LEU A 11 -1.14 -7.19 8.58
C LEU A 11 -1.36 -8.69 8.35
N LYS A 12 -1.42 -9.52 9.42
CA LYS A 12 -1.71 -10.95 9.28
C LYS A 12 -3.20 -11.23 9.12
N THR A 13 -4.07 -10.39 9.68
CA THR A 13 -5.52 -10.62 9.68
C THR A 13 -6.30 -9.67 8.78
N ILE A 14 -5.67 -8.60 8.29
CA ILE A 14 -6.35 -7.64 7.43
C ILE A 14 -6.82 -8.28 6.12
N THR A 15 -8.07 -8.03 5.76
CA THR A 15 -8.67 -8.50 4.51
C THR A 15 -8.50 -7.46 3.40
N LYS A 16 -8.63 -7.90 2.14
CA LYS A 16 -8.58 -7.01 0.97
C LYS A 16 -9.63 -5.89 1.05
N GLU A 17 -10.82 -6.19 1.55
CA GLU A 17 -11.89 -5.21 1.74
C GLU A 17 -11.52 -4.14 2.76
N GLU A 18 -10.88 -4.52 3.87
CA GLU A 18 -10.39 -3.54 4.85
C GLU A 18 -9.27 -2.66 4.29
N ILE A 19 -8.38 -3.20 3.45
CA ILE A 19 -7.34 -2.43 2.75
C ILE A 19 -7.96 -1.33 1.89
N ILE A 20 -9.04 -1.65 1.17
CA ILE A 20 -9.76 -0.69 0.32
C ILE A 20 -10.56 0.30 1.18
N SER A 21 -11.29 -0.19 2.19
CA SER A 21 -12.14 0.63 3.07
C SER A 21 -11.35 1.62 3.92
N LYS A 22 -10.19 1.22 4.44
CA LYS A 22 -9.26 2.07 5.21
C LYS A 22 -8.29 2.85 4.32
N ASN A 23 -8.43 2.74 2.99
CA ASN A 23 -7.58 3.36 1.98
C ASN A 23 -6.07 3.20 2.28
N LEU A 24 -5.67 1.99 2.63
CA LEU A 24 -4.29 1.71 3.01
C LEU A 24 -3.36 1.73 1.77
N PRO A 25 -2.11 2.17 1.94
CA PRO A 25 -1.15 2.29 0.84
C PRO A 25 -0.76 0.93 0.24
N CYS A 26 -1.01 -0.17 0.96
CA CYS A 26 -0.79 -1.54 0.50
C CYS A 26 -1.79 -2.00 -0.59
N ARG A 27 -2.73 -1.15 -1.01
CA ARG A 27 -3.72 -1.49 -2.05
C ARG A 27 -3.10 -1.71 -3.42
N SER A 28 -1.99 -1.03 -3.72
CA SER A 28 -1.26 -1.15 -4.97
C SER A 28 0.21 -0.80 -4.76
N VAL A 29 1.07 -1.34 -5.63
CA VAL A 29 2.52 -1.06 -5.60
C VAL A 29 2.76 0.44 -5.78
N LYS A 30 2.00 1.10 -6.66
CA LYS A 30 2.03 2.55 -6.86
C LYS A 30 1.71 3.32 -5.58
N ALA A 31 0.61 3.00 -4.90
CA ALA A 31 0.21 3.69 -3.68
C ALA A 31 1.24 3.51 -2.53
N ALA A 32 1.87 2.33 -2.45
CA ALA A 32 2.94 2.08 -1.50
C ALA A 32 4.22 2.88 -1.83
N ILE A 33 4.51 3.12 -3.11
CA ILE A 33 5.62 3.97 -3.55
C ILE A 33 5.30 5.45 -3.30
N GLU A 34 4.09 5.91 -3.63
CA GLU A 34 3.63 7.29 -3.38
C GLU A 34 3.62 7.64 -1.88
N ASP A 35 3.30 6.67 -1.03
CA ASP A 35 3.33 6.84 0.43
C ASP A 35 4.75 6.69 1.02
N GLY A 36 5.76 6.41 0.18
CA GLY A 36 7.16 6.27 0.58
C GLY A 36 7.48 4.98 1.35
N LEU A 37 6.60 3.99 1.31
CA LEU A 37 6.83 2.66 1.91
C LEU A 37 7.76 1.80 1.07
N LEU A 38 7.68 1.94 -0.24
CA LEU A 38 8.51 1.23 -1.19
C LEU A 38 9.35 2.21 -2.00
N THR A 39 10.58 1.82 -2.32
CA THR A 39 11.40 2.57 -3.27
C THR A 39 10.75 2.51 -4.65
N PRO A 40 10.71 3.62 -5.41
CA PRO A 40 10.22 3.61 -6.77
C PRO A 40 11.07 2.63 -7.60
N ILE A 41 10.39 1.65 -8.21
CA ILE A 41 11.00 0.67 -9.12
C ILE A 41 10.73 1.09 -10.56
N GLU A 42 11.61 0.83 -11.51
CA GLU A 42 11.36 1.16 -12.92
C GLU A 42 9.98 0.66 -13.39
N SER A 43 9.26 1.52 -14.11
CA SER A 43 7.89 1.28 -14.59
C SER A 43 6.80 1.18 -13.51
N TRP A 44 7.07 1.60 -12.26
CA TRP A 44 6.04 1.65 -11.19
C TRP A 44 4.84 2.52 -11.53
N GLU A 45 5.05 3.58 -12.32
CA GLU A 45 4.03 4.48 -12.82
C GLU A 45 2.98 3.78 -13.70
N PHE A 46 3.35 2.67 -14.35
CA PHE A 46 2.46 1.85 -15.17
C PHE A 46 1.75 0.75 -14.37
N LEU A 47 2.12 0.53 -13.10
CA LEU A 47 1.47 -0.44 -12.21
C LEU A 47 0.09 0.03 -11.70
N ASP A 48 -0.40 1.15 -12.23
CA ASP A 48 -1.78 1.62 -12.13
C ASP A 48 -2.72 0.96 -13.17
N HIS A 49 -2.18 0.13 -14.07
CA HIS A 49 -2.97 -0.55 -15.10
C HIS A 49 -3.78 -1.72 -14.52
N ILE A 50 -5.01 -1.36 -14.13
CA ILE A 50 -6.27 -2.11 -14.25
C ILE A 50 -6.55 -3.15 -13.15
N ILE A 51 -7.52 -2.78 -12.30
CA ILE A 51 -8.54 -3.68 -11.73
C ILE A 51 -9.67 -3.80 -12.76
#